data_AF-W0BGX7-F1
#
_entry.id   AF-W0BGX7-F1
#
_cell.length_a   1.000
_cell.length_b   1.000
_cell.length_c   1.000
_cell.angle_alpha   90.00
_cell.angle_beta   90.00
_cell.angle_gamma   90.00
#
_symmetry.space_group_name_H-M   'P 1'
#
loop_
_entity.id
_entity.type
_entity.pdbx_description
1 polymer ?
#
loop_
_entity_poly.entity_id
_entity_poly.type
_entity_poly.pdbx_seq_one_letter_code
_entity_poly.pdbx_strand_id
1 'polypeptide(L)'
;MDSIISHIVKDIQTYLGLKTLMSLITAIASWLIMKMVGLDFAEFWALLIFFLSYIPNIGAIVATAFPALLALIQFQTWIPFIIVTSGIVIIQFVIGNLVEPRFLSKSLNLSPLIILFALGLWGSIWGILGMFLSVPITVMMMIFFAHFEATRPIAILLSQDGYVKNSYTMQQ
;
A
#
# COMPACT_ATOMS: atom_id res chain seq x y z
N MET A 1 -6.97 -21.22 21.62
CA MET A 1 -5.80 -21.03 20.74
C MET A 1 -6.21 -21.17 19.27
N ASP A 2 -6.90 -22.26 18.91
CA ASP A 2 -7.28 -22.58 17.52
C ASP A 2 -8.23 -21.56 16.85
N SER A 3 -9.12 -20.91 17.61
CA SER A 3 -9.96 -19.86 17.03
C SER A 3 -9.15 -18.59 16.68
N ILE A 4 -8.17 -18.21 17.49
CA ILE A 4 -7.36 -17.00 17.25
C ILE A 4 -6.47 -17.19 16.01
N ILE A 5 -5.84 -18.35 15.87
CA ILE A 5 -5.00 -18.66 14.70
C ILE A 5 -5.84 -18.67 13.42
N SER A 6 -7.02 -19.29 13.44
CA SER A 6 -7.91 -19.31 12.27
C SER A 6 -8.47 -17.93 11.92
N HIS A 7 -8.71 -17.05 12.90
CA HIS A 7 -9.03 -15.64 12.65
C HIS A 7 -7.87 -14.89 11.98
N ILE A 8 -6.65 -14.98 12.52
CA ILE A 8 -5.46 -14.34 11.93
C ILE A 8 -5.22 -14.80 10.49
N VAL A 9 -5.29 -16.11 10.24
CA VAL A 9 -5.10 -16.68 8.89
C VAL A 9 -6.16 -16.14 7.92
N LYS A 10 -7.43 -16.07 8.33
CA LYS A 10 -8.52 -15.57 7.50
C LYS A 10 -8.36 -14.08 7.18
N ASP A 11 -7.93 -13.28 8.15
CA ASP A 11 -7.69 -11.84 7.95
C ASP A 11 -6.52 -11.59 7.01
N ILE A 12 -5.42 -12.35 7.16
CA ILE A 12 -4.27 -12.30 6.26
C ILE A 12 -4.67 -12.71 4.84
N GLN A 13 -5.40 -13.82 4.69
CA GLN A 13 -5.88 -14.29 3.38
C GLN A 13 -6.79 -13.27 2.70
N THR A 14 -7.70 -12.65 3.47
CA THR A 14 -8.59 -11.61 2.97
C THR A 14 -7.79 -10.37 2.54
N TYR A 15 -6.85 -9.92 3.36
CA TYR A 15 -5.95 -8.81 3.05
C TYR A 15 -5.13 -9.07 1.79
N LEU A 16 -4.43 -10.21 1.72
CA LEU A 16 -3.59 -10.58 0.59
C LEU A 16 -4.42 -10.76 -0.69
N GLY A 17 -5.60 -11.38 -0.59
CA GLY A 17 -6.52 -11.55 -1.72
C GLY A 17 -6.99 -10.20 -2.28
N LEU A 18 -7.43 -9.29 -1.40
CA LEU A 18 -7.81 -7.93 -1.79
C LEU A 18 -6.62 -7.16 -2.36
N LYS A 19 -5.44 -7.24 -1.73
CA LYS A 19 -4.25 -6.55 -2.21
C LYS A 19 -3.81 -7.03 -3.59
N THR A 20 -3.88 -8.34 -3.82
CA THR A 20 -3.59 -8.97 -5.12
C THR A 20 -4.56 -8.47 -6.18
N LEU A 21 -5.86 -8.47 -5.88
CA LEU A 21 -6.90 -8.01 -6.80
C LEU A 21 -6.71 -6.52 -7.16
N MET A 22 -6.47 -5.67 -6.17
CA MET A 22 -6.29 -4.24 -6.39
C MET A 22 -5.02 -3.95 -7.21
N SER A 23 -3.91 -4.62 -6.88
CA SER A 23 -2.66 -4.51 -7.63
C SER A 23 -2.82 -5.00 -9.07
N LEU A 24 -3.61 -6.05 -9.30
CA LEU A 24 -3.90 -6.56 -10.65
C LEU A 24 -4.73 -5.57 -11.46
N ILE A 25 -5.77 -4.98 -10.87
CA ILE A 25 -6.57 -3.93 -11.53
C ILE A 25 -5.69 -2.72 -11.88
N THR A 26 -4.83 -2.28 -10.95
CA THR A 26 -3.87 -1.20 -11.19
C THR A 26 -2.96 -1.51 -12.36
N ALA A 27 -2.35 -2.70 -12.37
CA ALA A 27 -1.45 -3.12 -13.45
C ALA A 27 -2.15 -3.20 -14.82
N ILE A 28 -3.35 -3.78 -14.89
CA ILE A 28 -4.12 -3.89 -16.14
C ILE A 28 -4.54 -2.50 -16.65
N ALA A 29 -5.02 -1.63 -15.77
CA ALA A 29 -5.41 -0.28 -16.14
C ALA A 29 -4.20 0.53 -16.65
N SER A 30 -3.05 0.43 -15.97
CA SER A 30 -1.82 1.08 -16.41
C SER A 30 -1.29 0.50 -17.72
N TRP A 31 -1.38 -0.82 -17.91
CA TRP A 31 -1.04 -1.49 -19.16
C TRP A 31 -1.84 -0.94 -20.33
N LEU A 32 -3.16 -0.79 -20.17
CA LEU A 32 -4.03 -0.23 -21.20
C LEU A 32 -3.58 1.17 -21.63
N ILE A 33 -3.26 2.05 -20.66
CA ILE A 33 -2.76 3.40 -20.96
C ILE A 33 -1.44 3.33 -21.74
N MET A 34 -0.48 2.53 -21.27
CA MET A 34 0.82 2.39 -21.93
C MET A 34 0.68 1.81 -23.36
N LYS A 35 -0.19 0.81 -23.55
CA LYS A 35 -0.47 0.23 -24.87
C LYS A 35 -1.15 1.21 -25.82
N MET A 36 -2.10 2.01 -25.34
CA MET A 36 -2.77 3.03 -26.14
C MET A 36 -1.81 4.11 -26.63
N VAL A 37 -0.80 4.44 -25.81
CA VAL A 37 0.25 5.39 -26.17
C VAL A 37 1.30 4.76 -27.10
N GLY A 38 1.39 3.42 -27.15
CA GLY A 38 2.41 2.69 -27.90
C GLY A 38 3.75 2.65 -27.18
N LEU A 39 3.75 2.73 -25.84
CA LEU A 39 4.97 2.65 -25.04
C LEU A 39 5.57 1.24 -25.13
N ASP A 40 6.88 1.17 -25.35
CA ASP A 40 7.61 -0.10 -25.45
C ASP A 40 7.61 -0.83 -24.10
N PHE A 41 7.58 -2.16 -24.17
CA PHE A 41 7.60 -3.03 -22.99
C PHE A 41 6.45 -2.79 -22.00
N ALA A 42 5.30 -2.31 -22.48
CA ALA A 42 4.12 -2.06 -21.64
C ALA A 42 3.74 -3.26 -20.76
N GLU A 43 3.85 -4.49 -21.27
CA GLU A 43 3.61 -5.73 -20.53
C GLU A 43 4.58 -5.90 -19.35
N PHE A 44 5.87 -5.62 -19.55
CA PHE A 44 6.89 -5.67 -18.51
C PHE A 44 6.65 -4.61 -17.44
N TRP A 45 6.36 -3.37 -17.84
CA TRP A 45 6.07 -2.30 -16.89
C TRP A 45 4.80 -2.58 -16.09
N ALA A 46 3.76 -3.14 -16.71
CA ALA A 46 2.54 -3.53 -16.01
C ALA A 46 2.81 -4.61 -14.95
N LEU A 47 3.64 -5.60 -15.27
CA LEU A 47 4.09 -6.62 -14.32
C LEU A 47 4.90 -6.00 -13.17
N LEU A 48 5.78 -5.03 -13.47
CA LEU A 48 6.52 -4.30 -12.44
C LEU A 48 5.59 -3.49 -11.54
N ILE A 49 4.61 -2.78 -12.13
CA ILE A 49 3.58 -2.04 -11.40
C ILE A 49 2.82 -2.98 -10.46
N PHE A 50 2.40 -4.15 -10.93
CA PHE A 50 1.73 -5.16 -10.11
C PHE A 50 2.52 -5.49 -8.84
N PHE A 51 3.81 -5.81 -8.96
CA PHE A 51 4.64 -6.15 -7.80
C PHE A 51 4.94 -4.95 -6.91
N LEU A 52 5.23 -3.79 -7.50
CA LEU A 52 5.55 -2.59 -6.75
C LEU A 52 4.34 -2.02 -6.01
N SER A 53 3.12 -2.23 -6.49
CA SER A 53 1.89 -1.80 -5.79
C SER A 53 1.73 -2.42 -4.40
N TYR A 54 2.47 -3.48 -4.07
CA TYR A 54 2.54 -4.04 -2.72
C TYR A 54 3.30 -3.15 -1.74
N ILE A 55 4.21 -2.30 -2.20
CA ILE A 55 5.02 -1.41 -1.36
C ILE A 55 4.29 -0.07 -1.19
N PRO A 56 3.87 0.31 0.02
CA PRO A 56 3.15 1.57 0.26
C PRO A 56 3.97 2.79 -0.17
N ASN A 57 3.34 3.76 -0.84
CA ASN A 57 3.90 5.05 -1.29
C ASN A 57 5.10 4.96 -2.25
N ILE A 58 6.20 4.35 -1.83
CA ILE A 58 7.42 4.16 -2.63
C ILE A 58 7.14 3.30 -3.85
N GLY A 59 6.37 2.23 -3.69
CA GLY A 59 5.99 1.36 -4.80
C GLY A 59 5.32 2.13 -5.91
N ALA A 60 4.35 3.00 -5.57
CA ALA A 60 3.64 3.81 -6.54
C ALA A 60 4.54 4.82 -7.26
N ILE A 61 5.45 5.47 -6.53
CA ILE A 61 6.41 6.43 -7.10
C ILE A 61 7.30 5.70 -8.11
N VAL A 62 7.93 4.60 -7.72
CA VAL A 62 8.86 3.84 -8.56
C VAL A 62 8.15 3.20 -9.75
N ALA A 63 6.96 2.64 -9.52
CA ALA A 63 6.12 2.02 -10.55
C ALA A 63 5.68 3.01 -11.64
N THR A 64 5.53 4.29 -11.30
CA THR A 64 5.22 5.34 -12.28
C THR A 64 6.48 5.90 -12.92
N ALA A 65 7.54 6.10 -12.13
CA ALA A 65 8.76 6.75 -12.57
C ALA A 65 9.42 6.02 -13.74
N PHE A 66 9.52 4.69 -13.68
CA PHE A 66 10.18 3.94 -14.75
C PHE A 66 9.48 4.04 -16.13
N PRO A 67 8.18 3.71 -16.28
CA PRO A 67 7.50 3.87 -17.56
C PRO A 67 7.41 5.34 -18.00
N ALA A 68 7.31 6.28 -17.06
CA ALA A 68 7.36 7.71 -17.37
C ALA A 68 8.72 8.13 -17.96
N LEU A 69 9.82 7.69 -17.35
CA LEU A 69 11.17 7.94 -17.88
C LEU A 69 11.36 7.28 -19.25
N LEU A 70 10.86 6.06 -19.45
CA LEU A 70 10.89 5.44 -20.78
C LEU A 70 10.11 6.27 -21.80
N ALA A 71 8.94 6.80 -21.43
CA ALA A 71 8.14 7.64 -22.34
C ALA A 71 8.89 8.91 -22.76
N LEU A 72 9.68 9.53 -21.86
CA LEU A 72 10.54 10.66 -22.20
C LEU A 72 11.66 10.30 -23.17
N ILE A 73 12.20 9.08 -23.07
CA ILE A 73 13.32 8.61 -23.89
C ILE A 73 12.83 8.13 -25.25
N GLN A 74 11.71 7.41 -25.28
CA GLN A 74 11.16 6.78 -26.48
C GLN A 74 10.55 7.81 -27.45
N PHE A 75 9.88 8.83 -26.92
CA PHE A 75 9.12 9.77 -27.75
C PHE A 75 9.80 11.15 -27.81
N GLN A 76 9.75 11.77 -28.99
CA GLN A 76 10.31 13.12 -29.22
C GLN A 76 9.42 14.24 -28.66
N THR A 77 8.18 13.93 -28.27
CA THR A 77 7.22 14.90 -27.75
C THR A 77 6.87 14.58 -26.30
N TRP A 78 6.45 15.61 -25.55
CA TRP A 78 6.10 15.48 -24.14
C TRP A 78 4.73 14.84 -23.89
N ILE A 79 3.89 14.71 -24.94
CA ILE A 79 2.51 14.26 -24.81
C ILE A 79 2.43 12.81 -24.29
N PRO A 80 3.15 11.82 -24.86
CA PRO A 80 3.20 10.46 -24.33
C PRO A 80 3.61 10.38 -22.86
N PHE A 81 4.64 11.14 -22.47
CA PHE A 81 5.09 11.23 -21.08
C PHE A 81 3.98 11.75 -20.15
N ILE A 82 3.30 12.83 -20.54
CA ILE A 82 2.21 13.40 -19.74
C ILE A 82 1.07 12.40 -19.61
N ILE A 83 0.66 11.73 -20.70
CA ILE A 83 -0.44 10.76 -20.68
C ILE A 83 -0.09 9.55 -19.81
N VAL A 84 1.09 8.95 -19.98
CA VAL A 84 1.53 7.79 -19.19
C VAL A 84 1.65 8.17 -17.72
N THR A 85 2.33 9.27 -17.42
CA THR A 85 2.56 9.69 -16.02
C THR A 85 1.26 10.05 -15.32
N SER A 86 0.46 10.94 -15.89
CA SER A 86 -0.81 11.36 -15.27
C SER A 86 -1.80 10.20 -15.20
N GLY A 87 -1.87 9.37 -16.23
CA GLY A 87 -2.72 8.19 -16.27
C GLY A 87 -2.41 7.19 -15.16
N ILE A 88 -1.14 6.82 -15.01
CA ILE A 88 -0.71 5.90 -13.96
C ILE A 88 -0.90 6.53 -12.58
N VAL A 89 -0.53 7.80 -12.38
CA VAL A 89 -0.75 8.50 -11.10
C VAL A 89 -2.22 8.52 -10.71
N ILE A 90 -3.13 8.83 -11.65
CA ILE A 90 -4.57 8.86 -11.39
C ILE A 90 -5.08 7.47 -11.00
N ILE A 91 -4.68 6.41 -11.73
CA ILE A 91 -5.05 5.03 -11.39
C ILE A 91 -4.59 4.69 -9.97
N GLN A 92 -3.32 4.95 -9.66
CA GLN A 92 -2.77 4.62 -8.34
C GLN A 92 -3.41 5.44 -7.23
N PHE A 93 -3.72 6.71 -7.48
CA PHE A 93 -4.43 7.55 -6.53
C PHE A 93 -5.84 7.02 -6.27
N VAL A 94 -6.60 6.72 -7.32
CA VAL A 94 -7.97 6.21 -7.21
C VAL A 94 -7.98 4.86 -6.51
N ILE A 95 -7.17 3.91 -6.97
CA ILE A 95 -7.16 2.57 -6.40
C ILE A 95 -6.59 2.58 -4.98
N GLY A 96 -5.43 3.20 -4.74
CA GLY A 96 -4.77 3.18 -3.44
C GLY A 96 -5.47 4.01 -2.36
N ASN A 97 -6.10 5.15 -2.71
CA ASN A 97 -6.68 6.06 -1.71
C ASN A 97 -8.22 6.01 -1.62
N LEU A 98 -8.93 5.64 -2.69
CA LEU A 98 -10.40 5.59 -2.67
C LEU A 98 -10.94 4.16 -2.66
N VAL A 99 -10.38 3.26 -3.47
CA VAL A 99 -10.91 1.91 -3.64
C VAL A 99 -10.40 0.99 -2.53
N GLU A 100 -9.07 0.81 -2.42
CA GLU A 100 -8.43 -0.07 -1.41
C GLU A 100 -9.00 0.15 0.00
N PRO A 101 -9.10 1.39 0.54
CA PRO A 101 -9.59 1.59 1.90
C PRO A 101 -11.07 1.25 2.11
N ARG A 102 -11.90 1.33 1.05
CA ARG A 102 -13.32 0.95 1.11
C ARG A 102 -13.50 -0.56 1.18
N PHE A 103 -12.66 -1.32 0.46
CA PHE A 103 -12.71 -2.78 0.48
C PHE A 103 -11.98 -3.39 1.68
N LEU A 104 -10.86 -2.79 2.10
CA LEU A 104 -10.11 -3.19 3.29
C LEU A 104 -10.77 -2.74 4.61
N SER A 105 -11.99 -2.18 4.53
CA SER A 105 -12.92 -1.99 5.64
C SER A 105 -12.30 -1.33 6.87
N LYS A 106 -12.20 0.00 6.84
CA LYS A 106 -11.84 0.87 7.96
C LYS A 106 -10.40 0.70 8.44
N SER A 107 -9.55 1.51 7.81
CA SER A 107 -8.51 2.32 8.45
C SER A 107 -7.86 1.65 9.66
N LEU A 108 -6.80 0.89 9.38
CA LEU A 108 -5.69 0.75 10.31
C LEU A 108 -5.41 2.18 10.79
N ASN A 109 -5.85 2.52 12.00
CA ASN A 109 -5.90 3.90 12.50
C ASN A 109 -4.47 4.35 12.76
N LEU A 110 -3.70 4.54 11.70
CA LEU A 110 -2.29 4.83 11.65
C LEU A 110 -2.12 6.13 10.91
N SER A 111 -1.38 7.05 11.52
CA SER A 111 -1.02 8.30 10.86
C SER A 111 -0.18 8.03 9.59
N PRO A 112 -0.41 8.73 8.47
CA PRO A 112 0.43 8.61 7.26
C PRO A 112 1.92 8.82 7.53
N LEU A 113 2.27 9.70 8.49
CA LEU A 113 3.65 9.93 8.90
C LEU A 113 4.28 8.67 9.50
N ILE A 114 3.51 7.93 10.29
CA ILE A 114 3.94 6.69 10.92
C ILE A 114 4.12 5.58 9.88
N ILE A 115 3.27 5.55 8.84
CA ILE A 115 3.44 4.62 7.72
C ILE A 115 4.77 4.89 7.00
N LEU A 116 5.12 6.15 6.75
CA LEU A 116 6.41 6.52 6.14
C LEU A 116 7.60 6.16 7.02
N PHE A 117 7.51 6.46 8.32
CA PHE A 117 8.55 6.09 9.28
C PHE A 117 8.73 4.57 9.38
N ALA A 118 7.63 3.83 9.51
CA ALA A 118 7.62 2.38 9.53
C ALA A 118 8.24 1.80 8.28
N LEU A 119 7.96 2.36 7.11
CA LEU A 119 8.53 1.92 5.85
C LEU A 119 10.07 2.03 5.86
N GLY A 120 10.61 3.14 6.35
CA GLY A 120 12.06 3.31 6.51
C GLY A 120 12.66 2.36 7.56
N LEU A 121 12.00 2.25 8.72
CA LEU A 121 12.44 1.39 9.82
C LEU A 121 12.47 -0.08 9.38
N TRP A 122 11.33 -0.63 8.95
CA TRP A 122 11.25 -2.03 8.53
C TRP A 122 12.04 -2.30 7.25
N GLY A 123 12.09 -1.34 6.33
CA GLY A 123 12.94 -1.39 5.15
C GLY A 123 14.42 -1.50 5.48
N SER A 124 14.91 -0.84 6.54
CA SER A 124 16.31 -0.96 6.97
C SER A 124 16.64 -2.33 7.59
N ILE A 125 15.66 -2.99 8.19
CA ILE A 125 15.86 -4.28 8.86
C ILE A 125 15.84 -5.43 7.83
N TRP A 126 14.85 -5.49 6.94
CA TRP A 126 14.62 -6.62 6.03
C TRP A 126 14.55 -6.24 4.54
N GLY A 127 14.89 -5.00 4.18
CA GLY A 127 14.82 -4.54 2.79
C GLY A 127 13.39 -4.51 2.26
N ILE A 128 13.21 -5.00 1.03
CA ILE A 128 11.93 -4.96 0.32
C ILE A 128 10.82 -5.71 1.06
N LEU A 129 11.16 -6.86 1.65
CA LEU A 129 10.19 -7.65 2.45
C LEU A 129 9.73 -6.86 3.69
N GLY A 130 10.63 -6.11 4.32
CA GLY A 130 10.30 -5.23 5.44
C GLY A 130 9.40 -4.07 5.02
N MET A 131 9.65 -3.46 3.86
CA MET A 131 8.78 -2.40 3.33
C MET A 131 7.37 -2.93 3.01
N PHE A 132 7.27 -4.13 2.46
CA PHE A 132 6.00 -4.79 2.17
C PHE A 132 5.18 -5.06 3.45
N LEU A 133 5.83 -5.59 4.49
CA LEU A 133 5.19 -5.94 5.76
C LEU A 133 5.09 -4.76 6.76
N SER A 134 5.58 -3.57 6.39
CA SER A 134 5.71 -2.43 7.30
C SER A 134 4.38 -2.04 7.98
N VAL A 135 3.31 -1.96 7.20
CA VAL A 135 1.97 -1.60 7.67
C VAL A 135 1.40 -2.64 8.65
N PRO A 136 1.27 -3.94 8.31
CA PRO A 136 0.70 -4.92 9.23
C PRO A 136 1.52 -5.07 10.51
N ILE A 137 2.86 -5.05 10.44
CA ILE A 137 3.71 -5.12 11.64
C ILE A 137 3.48 -3.91 12.55
N THR A 138 3.39 -2.71 11.96
CA THR A 138 3.19 -1.48 12.75
C THR A 138 1.82 -1.43 13.41
N VAL A 139 0.79 -1.95 12.75
CA VAL A 139 -0.54 -2.11 13.36
C VAL A 139 -0.51 -3.10 14.51
N MET A 140 0.13 -4.25 14.34
CA MET A 140 0.27 -5.24 15.41
C MET A 140 0.96 -4.65 16.64
N MET A 141 2.03 -3.86 16.44
CA MET A 141 2.70 -3.16 17.53
C MET A 141 1.80 -2.10 18.19
N MET A 142 1.08 -1.30 17.41
CA MET A 142 0.13 -0.32 17.96
C MET A 142 -0.92 -0.99 18.84
N ILE A 143 -1.53 -2.08 18.37
CA ILE A 143 -2.55 -2.84 19.13
C ILE A 143 -1.93 -3.41 20.40
N PHE A 144 -0.71 -3.94 20.32
CA PHE A 144 0.01 -4.43 21.50
C PHE A 144 0.25 -3.32 22.53
N PHE A 145 0.73 -2.15 22.09
CA PHE A 145 0.94 -1.00 22.97
C PHE A 145 -0.35 -0.44 23.56
N ALA A 146 -1.47 -0.55 22.85
CA ALA A 146 -2.78 -0.15 23.32
C ALA A 146 -3.29 -1.00 24.48
N HIS A 147 -2.79 -2.24 24.60
CA HIS A 147 -3.24 -3.19 25.60
C HIS A 147 -2.73 -2.83 27.00
N PHE A 148 -1.50 -2.31 27.14
CA PHE A 148 -0.96 -1.94 28.44
C PHE A 148 -1.10 -0.44 28.70
N GLU A 149 -1.59 -0.07 29.90
CA GLU A 149 -1.78 1.34 30.27
C GLU A 149 -0.47 2.15 30.16
N ALA A 150 0.66 1.54 30.53
CA ALA A 150 1.98 2.16 30.47
C ALA A 150 2.44 2.52 29.03
N THR A 151 2.05 1.72 28.03
CA THR A 151 2.45 1.93 26.62
C THR A 151 1.35 2.58 25.78
N ARG A 152 0.17 2.82 26.35
CA ARG A 152 -0.98 3.43 25.68
C ARG A 152 -0.68 4.81 25.05
N PRO A 153 0.13 5.70 25.67
CA PRO A 153 0.52 6.96 25.02
C PRO A 153 1.24 6.75 23.69
N ILE A 154 2.05 5.69 23.56
CA ILE A 154 2.74 5.35 22.30
C ILE A 154 1.70 4.96 21.25
N ALA A 155 0.72 4.14 21.60
CA ALA A 155 -0.34 3.77 20.67
C ALA A 155 -1.15 4.98 20.17
N ILE A 156 -1.42 5.95 21.04
CA ILE A 156 -2.11 7.20 20.69
C ILE A 156 -1.26 8.05 19.72
N LEU A 157 0.06 8.14 19.94
CA LEU A 157 0.96 8.85 19.02
C LEU A 157 1.04 8.18 17.65
N LEU A 158 0.91 6.85 17.61
CA LEU A 158 0.92 6.12 16.35
C LEU A 158 -0.40 6.30 15.58
N SER A 159 -1.50 6.65 16.26
CA SER A 159 -2.82 6.69 15.66
C SER A 159 -3.10 7.99 14.91
N GLN A 160 -3.99 7.92 13.91
CA GLN A 160 -4.30 9.07 13.06
C GLN A 160 -5.18 10.10 13.76
N ASP A 161 -6.14 9.64 14.57
CA ASP A 161 -7.16 10.48 15.22
C ASP A 161 -6.96 10.63 16.74
N GLY A 162 -5.90 10.03 17.30
CA GLY A 162 -5.64 9.98 18.74
C GLY A 162 -6.58 9.04 19.53
N TYR A 163 -7.51 8.35 18.86
CA TYR A 163 -8.45 7.42 19.47
C TYR A 163 -8.02 5.97 19.27
N VAL A 164 -7.56 5.34 20.35
CA VAL A 164 -7.25 3.91 20.36
C VAL A 164 -8.34 3.18 21.14
N LYS A 165 -9.15 2.37 20.44
CA LYS A 165 -10.31 1.69 21.02
C LYS A 165 -9.87 0.71 22.11
N ASN A 166 -10.41 0.84 23.32
CA ASN A 166 -10.12 -0.05 24.43
C ASN A 166 -10.65 -1.47 24.15
N SER A 167 -9.79 -2.47 24.27
CA SER A 167 -10.16 -3.89 24.14
C SER A 167 -10.88 -4.46 25.37
N TYR A 168 -10.95 -3.72 26.49
CA TYR A 168 -11.51 -4.18 27.77
C TYR A 168 -13.04 -4.17 27.88
N THR A 169 -13.76 -3.51 26.96
CA THR A 169 -15.23 -3.38 27.02
C THR A 169 -16.01 -4.48 26.30
N MET A 170 -15.34 -5.53 25.80
CA MET A 170 -16.01 -6.67 25.15
C MET A 170 -16.36 -7.83 26.11
N GLN A 171 -16.18 -7.64 27.43
CA GLN A 171 -16.47 -8.67 28.45
C GLN A 171 -17.45 -8.19 29.53
N GLN A 172 -18.25 -7.15 29.27
CA GLN A 172 -19.41 -6.79 30.10
C GLN A 172 -20.68 -6.72 29.26
#